data_AF-A0A7J8NVT5-F1
#
_entry.id   AF-A0A7J8NVT5-F1
#
_cell.length_a   1.000
_cell.length_b   1.000
_cell.length_c   1.000
_cell.angle_alpha   90.00
_cell.angle_beta   90.00
_cell.angle_gamma   90.00
#
_symmetry.space_group_name_H-M   'P 1'
#
loop_
_entity.id
_entity.type
_entity.pdbx_description
1 polymer ?
#
loop_
_entity_poly.entity_id
_entity_poly.type
_entity_poly.pdbx_seq_one_letter_code
_entity_poly.pdbx_strand_id
1 'polypeptide(L)'
;MSAANGVRRVWVGQNGLLSTPAVSAVIRERVGVDGSKATGAFILTASHNPGGPHEDFGIKYNMENGGPAPEAITDKIFENTKTITEYLIAEDLPNIDISTIGVANFSGPEGQFDVEVFDSASDYVKLMKSIFDFELIRKLLSSSKFTFCYDALHGVAGAYAHRIFVEELGAQESSLLNCVPKEDFGGGHPDPNLTYAKELVARMGLGKSDSAVDPPEFGAAADGDADR
;
A
#
# COMPACT_ATOMS: atom_id res chain seq x y z
N MET A 1 18.26 4.46 11.80
CA MET A 1 19.14 3.38 11.27
C MET A 1 19.63 3.68 9.86
N SER A 2 18.76 3.92 8.86
CA SER A 2 19.18 4.15 7.46
C SER A 2 20.25 5.26 7.32
N ALA A 3 20.06 6.41 7.97
CA ALA A 3 21.04 7.50 7.97
C ALA A 3 22.42 7.10 8.52
N ALA A 4 22.44 6.28 9.58
CA ALA A 4 23.68 5.77 10.18
C ALA A 4 24.35 4.69 9.33
N ASN A 5 23.65 4.15 8.32
CA ASN A 5 24.19 3.20 7.35
C ASN A 5 24.50 3.89 6.00
N GLY A 6 24.60 5.22 5.96
CA GLY A 6 25.01 5.96 4.76
C GLY A 6 23.93 6.12 3.69
N VAL A 7 22.67 5.77 3.97
CA VAL A 7 21.56 6.09 3.06
C VAL A 7 21.42 7.62 3.02
N ARG A 8 21.44 8.19 1.81
CA ARG A 8 21.29 9.64 1.60
C ARG A 8 19.83 10.11 1.62
N ARG A 9 18.89 9.26 1.20
CA ARG A 9 17.46 9.63 1.10
C ARG A 9 16.55 8.45 1.39
N VAL A 10 15.45 8.72 2.11
CA VAL A 10 14.34 7.78 2.31
C VAL A 10 13.05 8.41 1.79
N TRP A 11 12.27 7.63 1.04
CA TRP A 11 10.92 7.97 0.61
C TRP A 11 9.91 7.22 1.45
N VAL A 12 8.90 7.93 1.96
CA VAL A 12 7.85 7.36 2.82
C VAL A 12 6.49 7.77 2.25
N GLY A 13 5.61 6.81 2.00
CA GLY A 13 4.23 7.13 1.65
C GLY A 13 3.55 7.85 2.82
N GLN A 14 2.67 8.81 2.54
CA GLN A 14 1.95 9.55 3.56
C GLN A 14 1.26 8.61 4.56
N ASN A 15 1.35 8.95 5.85
CA ASN A 15 0.92 8.12 6.99
C ASN A 15 1.61 6.75 7.08
N GLY A 16 2.72 6.54 6.37
CA GLY A 16 3.40 5.25 6.28
C GLY A 16 2.67 4.23 5.38
N LEU A 17 1.68 4.67 4.61
CA LEU A 17 0.85 3.79 3.79
C LEU A 17 1.40 3.71 2.36
N LEU A 18 1.75 2.51 1.91
CA LEU A 18 2.05 2.22 0.51
C LEU A 18 1.78 0.74 0.22
N SER A 19 0.93 0.44 -0.76
CA SER A 19 0.63 -0.95 -1.14
C SER A 19 1.84 -1.65 -1.75
N THR A 20 1.89 -2.97 -1.69
CA THR A 20 2.99 -3.76 -2.28
C THR A 20 3.15 -3.45 -3.78
N PRO A 21 2.08 -3.35 -4.60
CA PRO A 21 2.20 -2.91 -5.99
C PRO A 21 2.66 -1.45 -6.15
N ALA A 22 2.22 -0.53 -5.29
CA ALA A 22 2.63 0.86 -5.35
C ALA A 22 4.09 1.06 -4.97
N VAL A 23 4.62 0.29 -4.00
CA VAL A 23 6.06 0.25 -3.71
C VAL A 23 6.84 -0.14 -4.96
N SER A 24 6.42 -1.20 -5.66
CA SER A 24 7.07 -1.65 -6.88
C SER A 24 7.06 -0.56 -7.97
N ALA A 25 5.91 0.10 -8.16
CA ALA A 25 5.77 1.21 -9.10
C ALA A 25 6.70 2.39 -8.74
N VAL A 26 6.78 2.76 -7.46
CA VAL A 26 7.66 3.85 -6.99
C VAL A 26 9.13 3.52 -7.24
N ILE A 27 9.59 2.31 -6.92
CA ILE A 27 10.99 1.91 -7.16
C ILE A 27 11.35 2.04 -8.64
N ARG A 28 10.47 1.59 -9.53
CA ARG A 28 10.74 1.50 -10.97
C ARG A 28 10.61 2.85 -11.69
N GLU A 29 9.55 3.59 -11.36
CA GLU A 29 9.08 4.70 -12.18
C GLU A 29 9.39 6.07 -11.56
N ARG A 30 9.48 6.18 -10.22
CA ARG A 30 9.68 7.47 -9.55
C ARG A 30 11.12 7.95 -9.76
N VAL A 31 11.24 9.23 -10.12
CA VAL A 31 12.51 9.95 -10.19
C VAL A 31 12.43 11.10 -9.19
N GLY A 32 13.35 11.13 -8.24
CA GLY A 32 13.44 12.18 -7.22
C GLY A 32 13.74 13.55 -7.83
N VAL A 33 13.48 14.60 -7.06
CA VAL A 33 13.72 16.00 -7.48
C VAL A 33 15.17 16.29 -7.89
N ASP A 34 16.11 15.48 -7.41
CA ASP A 34 17.54 15.54 -7.72
C ASP A 34 17.98 14.50 -8.77
N GLY A 35 17.03 13.87 -9.47
CA GLY A 35 17.28 12.84 -10.49
C GLY A 35 17.55 11.44 -9.94
N SER A 36 17.45 11.25 -8.61
CA SER A 36 17.70 9.94 -7.99
C SER A 36 16.58 8.93 -8.25
N LYS A 37 16.92 7.64 -8.17
CA LYS A 37 15.97 6.52 -8.17
C LYS A 37 16.19 5.68 -6.91
N ALA A 38 15.14 5.01 -6.44
CA ALA A 38 15.27 4.06 -5.35
C ALA A 38 16.02 2.80 -5.81
N THR A 39 16.88 2.26 -4.95
CA THR A 39 17.64 1.02 -5.19
C THR A 39 16.99 -0.20 -4.54
N GLY A 40 15.85 0.00 -3.87
CA GLY A 40 15.10 -1.01 -3.15
C GLY A 40 14.14 -0.36 -2.16
N ALA A 41 13.37 -1.17 -1.45
CA ALA A 41 12.47 -0.69 -0.40
C ALA A 41 12.22 -1.76 0.66
N PHE A 42 12.09 -1.32 1.90
CA PHE A 42 11.42 -2.10 2.94
C PHE A 42 9.91 -1.94 2.81
N ILE A 43 9.18 -3.04 2.96
CA ILE A 43 7.72 -3.06 2.95
C ILE A 43 7.27 -3.64 4.28
N LEU A 44 6.54 -2.85 5.06
CA LEU A 44 6.01 -3.26 6.36
C LEU A 44 4.62 -3.86 6.15
N THR A 45 4.57 -5.17 5.97
CA THR A 45 3.35 -5.90 5.61
C THR A 45 3.42 -7.36 6.03
N ALA A 46 2.34 -7.87 6.62
CA ALA A 46 2.06 -9.30 6.80
C ALA A 46 1.13 -9.86 5.71
N SER A 47 0.99 -9.15 4.58
CA SER A 47 0.06 -9.43 3.47
C SER A 47 -1.38 -9.54 3.97
N HIS A 48 -1.96 -10.72 3.90
CA HIS A 48 -3.33 -11.02 4.24
C HIS A 48 -3.50 -11.49 5.68
N ASN A 49 -2.42 -11.62 6.47
CA ASN A 49 -2.50 -12.04 7.86
C ASN A 49 -3.18 -10.95 8.72
N PRO A 50 -3.83 -11.34 9.83
CA PRO A 50 -4.39 -10.39 10.79
C PRO A 50 -3.36 -9.40 11.32
N GLY A 51 -3.82 -8.20 11.67
CA GLY A 51 -3.00 -7.12 12.22
C GLY A 51 -3.48 -6.69 13.59
N GLY A 52 -2.61 -6.00 14.32
CA GLY A 52 -2.90 -5.47 15.65
C GLY A 52 -1.78 -5.77 16.66
N PRO A 53 -1.85 -5.22 17.88
CA PRO A 53 -0.77 -5.31 18.88
C PRO A 53 -0.38 -6.73 19.33
N HIS A 54 -1.23 -7.72 19.04
CA HIS A 54 -1.05 -9.12 19.41
C HIS A 54 -1.02 -10.07 18.19
N GLU A 55 -1.03 -9.51 16.99
CA GLU A 55 -1.05 -10.25 15.72
C GLU A 55 0.29 -10.06 14.99
N ASP A 56 0.33 -10.40 13.70
CA ASP A 56 1.55 -10.45 12.93
C ASP A 56 2.10 -9.06 12.55
N PHE A 57 3.43 -8.96 12.50
CA PHE A 57 4.14 -7.85 11.89
C PHE A 57 5.21 -8.39 10.93
N GLY A 58 5.05 -8.09 9.64
CA GLY A 58 5.96 -8.56 8.60
C GLY A 58 6.83 -7.44 8.04
N ILE A 59 8.07 -7.78 7.71
CA ILE A 59 9.00 -6.90 6.97
C ILE A 59 9.48 -7.67 5.75
N LYS A 60 9.25 -7.11 4.56
CA LYS A 60 9.76 -7.61 3.28
C LYS A 60 10.77 -6.62 2.70
N TYR A 61 11.60 -7.07 1.77
CA TYR A 61 12.51 -6.20 1.03
C TYR A 61 12.39 -6.45 -0.48
N ASN A 62 12.19 -5.37 -1.24
CA ASN A 62 12.22 -5.38 -2.70
C ASN A 62 13.52 -4.73 -3.20
N MET A 63 14.05 -5.24 -4.32
CA MET A 63 15.27 -4.77 -4.97
C MET A 63 14.97 -3.65 -5.97
N GLU A 64 16.01 -3.09 -6.59
CA GLU A 64 15.94 -2.00 -7.59
C GLU A 64 15.05 -2.29 -8.81
N ASN A 65 14.77 -3.55 -9.12
CA ASN A 65 13.84 -3.94 -10.18
C ASN A 65 12.35 -3.81 -9.76
N GLY A 66 12.09 -3.41 -8.52
CA GLY A 66 10.76 -3.32 -7.91
C GLY A 66 10.18 -4.65 -7.46
N GLY A 67 10.88 -5.77 -7.67
CA GLY A 67 10.46 -7.11 -7.27
C GLY A 67 11.06 -7.55 -5.93
N PRO A 68 10.55 -8.65 -5.34
CA PRO A 68 11.06 -9.18 -4.08
C PRO A 68 12.53 -9.58 -4.18
N ALA A 69 13.24 -9.48 -3.06
CA ALA A 69 14.61 -9.96 -2.95
C ALA A 69 14.73 -11.45 -3.34
N PRO A 70 15.70 -11.83 -4.19
CA PRO A 70 15.95 -13.23 -4.51
C PRO A 70 16.39 -14.05 -3.29
N GLU A 71 16.20 -15.36 -3.33
CA GLU A 71 16.53 -16.30 -2.25
C GLU A 71 17.98 -16.14 -1.74
N ALA A 72 18.94 -15.99 -2.66
CA ALA A 72 20.35 -15.77 -2.30
C ALA A 72 20.60 -14.50 -1.46
N ILE A 73 19.71 -13.50 -1.52
CA ILE A 73 19.76 -12.29 -0.68
C ILE A 73 19.01 -12.53 0.62
N THR A 74 17.82 -13.14 0.58
CA THR A 74 17.03 -13.41 1.79
C THR A 74 17.73 -14.38 2.74
N ASP A 75 18.43 -15.38 2.21
CA ASP A 75 19.24 -16.31 3.00
C ASP A 75 20.39 -15.60 3.72
N LYS A 76 21.05 -14.65 3.03
CA LYS A 76 22.09 -13.83 3.65
C LYS A 76 21.54 -12.92 4.75
N ILE A 77 20.35 -12.36 4.54
CA ILE A 77 19.66 -11.59 5.58
C ILE A 77 19.39 -12.49 6.79
N PHE A 78 18.88 -13.70 6.58
CA PHE A 78 18.62 -14.67 7.65
C PHE A 78 19.88 -15.11 8.40
N GLU A 79 20.98 -15.42 7.71
CA GLU A 79 22.23 -15.76 8.39
C GLU A 79 22.80 -14.56 9.18
N ASN A 80 22.66 -13.34 8.65
CA ASN A 80 23.06 -12.13 9.38
C ASN A 80 22.17 -11.90 10.61
N THR A 81 20.86 -12.15 10.57
CA THR A 81 19.99 -11.94 11.74
C THR A 81 20.32 -12.87 12.91
N LYS A 82 20.88 -14.06 12.64
CA LYS A 82 21.36 -14.98 13.69
C LYS A 82 22.66 -14.57 14.34
N THR A 83 23.48 -13.79 13.63
CA THR A 83 24.87 -13.53 14.00
C THR A 83 25.16 -12.07 14.33
N ILE A 84 24.21 -11.16 14.06
CA ILE A 84 24.33 -9.74 14.35
C ILE A 84 24.63 -9.49 15.84
N THR A 85 25.68 -8.71 16.11
CA THR A 85 26.10 -8.32 17.47
C THR A 85 25.90 -6.84 17.76
N GLU A 86 25.75 -6.02 16.73
CA GLU A 86 25.58 -4.57 16.83
C GLU A 86 24.77 -4.03 15.64
N TYR A 87 24.19 -2.84 15.80
CA TYR A 87 23.52 -2.12 14.73
C TYR A 87 23.81 -0.62 14.85
N LEU A 88 23.74 0.09 13.71
CA LEU A 88 24.01 1.53 13.65
C LEU A 88 22.72 2.34 13.75
N ILE A 89 22.70 3.32 14.64
CA ILE A 89 21.58 4.24 14.85
C ILE A 89 22.08 5.68 14.96
N ALA A 90 21.34 6.61 14.39
CA ALA A 90 21.59 8.04 14.51
C ALA A 90 20.62 8.59 15.56
N GLU A 91 21.08 8.72 16.81
CA GLU A 91 20.25 9.10 17.96
C GLU A 91 19.79 10.56 17.91
N ASP A 92 20.58 11.43 17.26
CA ASP A 92 20.32 12.88 17.21
C ASP A 92 19.34 13.30 16.10
N LEU A 93 18.84 12.37 15.28
CA LEU A 93 17.86 12.71 14.25
C LEU A 93 16.47 12.91 14.87
N PRO A 94 15.82 14.06 14.63
CA PRO A 94 14.49 14.32 15.18
C PRO A 94 13.43 13.43 14.51
N ASN A 95 12.32 13.23 15.22
CA ASN A 95 11.14 12.59 14.66
C ASN A 95 10.57 13.41 13.50
N ILE A 96 10.04 12.70 12.51
CA ILE A 96 9.43 13.29 11.32
C ILE A 96 7.95 13.01 11.36
N ASP A 97 7.15 14.03 11.08
CA ASP A 97 5.72 13.86 10.88
C ASP A 97 5.47 13.24 9.49
N ILE A 98 5.19 11.94 9.47
CA ILE A 98 4.87 11.19 8.24
C ILE A 98 3.46 11.45 7.72
N SER A 99 2.63 12.23 8.42
CA SER A 99 1.30 12.61 7.94
C SER A 99 1.32 13.81 6.98
N THR A 100 2.39 14.60 7.01
CA THR A 100 2.52 15.81 6.19
C THR A 100 3.45 15.56 5.00
N ILE A 101 2.93 15.73 3.78
CA ILE A 101 3.73 15.65 2.54
C ILE A 101 4.78 16.77 2.53
N GLY A 102 6.02 16.41 2.22
CA GLY A 102 7.13 17.35 2.15
C GLY A 102 8.50 16.68 2.23
N VAL A 103 9.54 17.49 2.13
CA VAL A 103 10.94 17.04 2.28
C VAL A 103 11.52 17.64 3.55
N ALA A 104 11.97 16.76 4.44
CA ALA A 104 12.75 17.12 5.62
C ALA A 104 14.24 16.82 5.35
N ASN A 105 15.10 17.80 5.58
CA ASN A 105 16.53 17.73 5.28
C ASN A 105 17.31 17.67 6.60
N PHE A 106 18.21 16.71 6.74
CA PHE A 106 19.03 16.50 7.93
C PHE A 106 20.51 16.31 7.57
N SER A 107 21.36 16.46 8.57
CA SER A 107 22.73 15.95 8.53
C SER A 107 22.78 14.67 9.37
N GLY A 108 23.03 13.54 8.72
CA GLY A 108 23.28 12.26 9.38
C GLY A 108 24.78 12.04 9.64
N PRO A 109 25.14 10.94 10.34
CA PRO A 109 26.53 10.61 10.66
C PRO A 109 27.45 10.52 9.44
N GLU A 110 26.89 10.05 8.31
CA GLU A 110 27.62 9.82 7.05
C GLU A 110 27.41 10.94 6.01
N GLY A 111 26.80 12.07 6.39
CA GLY A 111 26.54 13.22 5.51
C GLY A 111 25.07 13.59 5.37
N GLN A 112 24.69 14.21 4.24
CA GLN A 112 23.32 14.66 4.01
C GLN A 112 22.32 13.49 4.06
N PHE A 113 21.22 13.66 4.79
CA PHE A 113 20.14 12.70 4.92
C PHE A 113 18.78 13.37 4.73
N ASP A 114 18.06 13.01 3.67
CA ASP A 114 16.74 13.55 3.37
C ASP A 114 15.66 12.51 3.62
N VAL A 115 14.51 12.96 4.13
CA VAL A 115 13.29 12.14 4.18
C VAL A 115 12.19 12.88 3.44
N GLU A 116 11.63 12.24 2.42
CA GLU A 116 10.53 12.76 1.62
C GLU A 116 9.27 11.94 1.90
N VAL A 117 8.28 12.62 2.49
CA VAL A 117 6.93 12.11 2.65
C VAL A 117 6.15 12.50 1.39
N PHE A 118 5.60 11.53 0.68
CA PHE A 118 4.90 11.77 -0.59
C PHE A 118 3.50 11.17 -0.61
N ASP A 119 2.65 11.70 -1.51
CA ASP A 119 1.30 11.19 -1.72
C ASP A 119 1.34 9.72 -2.15
N SER A 120 0.71 8.84 -1.35
CA SER A 120 0.79 7.39 -1.51
C SER A 120 0.16 6.87 -2.80
N ALA A 121 -0.74 7.64 -3.44
CA ALA A 121 -1.53 7.20 -4.59
C ALA A 121 -0.97 7.71 -5.93
N SER A 122 -0.29 8.87 -5.94
CA SER A 122 0.02 9.63 -7.15
C SER A 122 0.80 8.83 -8.22
N ASP A 123 1.90 8.16 -7.84
CA ASP A 123 2.69 7.38 -8.81
C ASP A 123 1.92 6.16 -9.33
N TYR A 124 1.18 5.49 -8.44
CA TYR A 124 0.39 4.31 -8.81
C TYR A 124 -0.77 4.68 -9.74
N VAL A 125 -1.52 5.74 -9.44
CA VAL A 125 -2.60 6.25 -10.30
C VAL A 125 -2.07 6.68 -11.66
N LYS A 126 -0.92 7.35 -11.69
CA LYS A 126 -0.25 7.73 -12.94
C LYS A 126 0.10 6.51 -13.79
N LEU A 127 0.61 5.44 -13.16
CA LEU A 127 0.89 4.17 -13.84
C LEU A 127 -0.41 3.51 -14.33
N MET A 128 -1.47 3.49 -13.52
CA MET A 128 -2.76 2.90 -13.95
C MET A 128 -3.33 3.62 -15.18
N LYS A 129 -3.23 4.94 -15.23
CA LYS A 129 -3.66 5.76 -16.39
C LYS A 129 -2.82 5.53 -17.66
N SER A 130 -1.58 5.04 -17.54
CA SER A 130 -0.78 4.71 -18.71
C SER A 130 -1.08 3.31 -19.25
N ILE A 131 -1.65 2.43 -18.42
CA ILE A 131 -1.98 1.04 -18.76
C ILE A 131 -3.43 0.92 -19.23
N PHE A 132 -4.36 1.62 -18.59
CA PHE A 132 -5.80 1.50 -18.84
C PHE A 132 -6.42 2.77 -19.42
N ASP A 133 -7.43 2.60 -20.27
CA ASP A 133 -8.26 3.70 -20.76
C ASP A 133 -9.27 4.13 -19.68
N PHE A 134 -8.89 5.13 -18.88
CA PHE A 134 -9.73 5.68 -17.81
C PHE A 134 -11.01 6.33 -18.35
N GLU A 135 -11.01 6.85 -19.58
CA GLU A 135 -12.23 7.44 -20.18
C GLU A 135 -13.26 6.36 -20.51
N LEU A 136 -12.80 5.20 -20.99
CA LEU A 136 -13.68 4.06 -21.22
C LEU A 136 -14.27 3.53 -19.91
N ILE A 137 -13.45 3.41 -18.86
CA ILE A 137 -13.91 2.95 -17.54
C ILE A 137 -14.87 3.97 -16.91
N ARG A 138 -14.59 5.28 -17.02
CA ARG A 138 -15.49 6.34 -16.54
C ARG A 138 -16.87 6.26 -17.22
N LYS A 139 -16.91 5.99 -18.53
CA LYS A 139 -18.17 5.78 -19.28
C LYS A 139 -18.94 4.56 -18.78
N LEU A 140 -18.24 3.47 -18.45
CA LEU A 140 -18.86 2.28 -17.85
C LEU A 140 -19.48 2.61 -16.49
N LEU A 141 -18.73 3.25 -15.59
CA LEU A 141 -19.21 3.60 -14.24
C LEU A 141 -20.32 4.65 -14.24
N SER A 142 -20.39 5.49 -15.28
CA SER A 142 -21.48 6.47 -15.45
C SER A 142 -22.78 5.86 -15.99
N SER A 143 -22.76 4.59 -16.41
CA SER A 143 -23.93 3.90 -16.92
C SER A 143 -24.90 3.56 -15.79
N SER A 144 -26.18 3.94 -15.94
CA SER A 144 -27.23 3.54 -14.99
C SER A 144 -27.51 2.03 -14.96
N LYS A 145 -26.88 1.26 -15.85
CA LYS A 145 -27.01 -0.21 -15.95
C LYS A 145 -25.81 -0.95 -15.35
N PHE A 146 -24.85 -0.23 -14.78
CA PHE A 146 -23.67 -0.82 -14.17
C PHE A 146 -23.47 -0.22 -12.79
N THR A 147 -23.62 -1.05 -11.78
CA THR A 147 -23.28 -0.76 -10.41
C THR A 147 -22.14 -1.68 -10.00
N PHE A 148 -21.25 -1.16 -9.17
CA PHE A 148 -20.15 -1.95 -8.63
C PHE A 148 -19.95 -1.67 -7.15
N CYS A 149 -19.26 -2.58 -6.48
CA CYS A 149 -18.71 -2.37 -5.16
C CYS A 149 -17.26 -2.87 -5.07
N TYR A 150 -16.48 -2.22 -4.20
CA TYR A 150 -15.10 -2.57 -3.93
C TYR A 150 -14.84 -2.57 -2.43
N ASP A 151 -14.36 -3.69 -1.90
CA ASP A 151 -14.05 -3.86 -0.48
C ASP A 151 -12.55 -3.92 -0.25
N ALA A 152 -12.01 -2.95 0.48
CA ALA A 152 -10.59 -2.93 0.83
C ALA A 152 -10.28 -3.67 2.13
N LEU A 153 -11.27 -4.24 2.83
CA LEU A 153 -11.10 -4.98 4.08
C LEU A 153 -10.29 -4.21 5.14
N HIS A 154 -10.44 -2.88 5.19
CA HIS A 154 -9.64 -1.98 6.03
C HIS A 154 -8.12 -2.03 5.78
N GLY A 155 -7.69 -2.58 4.65
CA GLY A 155 -6.31 -2.62 4.19
C GLY A 155 -5.88 -1.37 3.45
N VAL A 156 -4.61 -1.37 3.03
CA VAL A 156 -3.96 -0.21 2.39
C VAL A 156 -4.58 0.14 1.03
N ALA A 157 -5.27 -0.80 0.38
CA ALA A 157 -6.03 -0.59 -0.85
C ALA A 157 -6.99 0.61 -0.75
N GLY A 158 -7.53 0.87 0.44
CA GLY A 158 -8.41 2.01 0.71
C GLY A 158 -7.79 3.37 0.38
N ALA A 159 -6.47 3.53 0.59
CA ALA A 159 -5.74 4.76 0.24
C ALA A 159 -5.72 5.03 -1.28
N TYR A 160 -5.95 4.01 -2.09
CA TYR A 160 -6.02 4.10 -3.56
C TYR A 160 -7.46 4.10 -4.06
N ALA A 161 -8.36 3.36 -3.41
CA ALA A 161 -9.71 3.12 -3.87
C ALA A 161 -10.50 4.41 -4.06
N HIS A 162 -10.46 5.33 -3.09
CA HIS A 162 -11.12 6.63 -3.21
C HIS A 162 -10.56 7.45 -4.38
N ARG A 163 -9.23 7.56 -4.45
CA ARG A 163 -8.55 8.30 -5.52
C ARG A 163 -8.88 7.72 -6.90
N ILE A 164 -8.80 6.41 -7.08
CA ILE A 164 -9.01 5.77 -8.38
C ILE A 164 -10.50 5.74 -8.73
N PHE A 165 -11.33 5.14 -7.89
CA PHE A 165 -12.71 4.86 -8.28
C PHE A 165 -13.59 6.11 -8.20
N VAL A 166 -13.48 6.92 -7.15
CA VAL A 166 -14.35 8.08 -6.95
C VAL A 166 -13.83 9.31 -7.71
N GLU A 167 -12.62 9.77 -7.38
CA GLU A 167 -12.09 11.01 -7.96
C GLU A 167 -11.76 10.87 -9.46
N GLU A 168 -11.06 9.79 -9.84
CA GLU A 168 -10.58 9.61 -11.20
C GLU A 168 -11.61 8.94 -12.13
N LEU A 169 -12.46 8.04 -11.63
CA LEU A 169 -13.40 7.29 -12.47
C LEU A 169 -14.88 7.66 -12.25
N GLY A 170 -15.21 8.46 -11.23
CA GLY A 170 -16.56 8.98 -11.01
C GLY A 170 -17.54 7.98 -10.38
N ALA A 171 -17.04 6.96 -9.69
CA ALA A 171 -17.86 6.07 -8.85
C ALA A 171 -18.58 6.85 -7.74
N GLN A 172 -19.68 6.27 -7.25
CA GLN A 172 -20.29 6.75 -6.00
C GLN A 172 -19.43 6.30 -4.82
N GLU A 173 -19.27 7.16 -3.82
CA GLU A 173 -18.54 6.82 -2.59
C GLU A 173 -19.16 5.60 -1.88
N SER A 174 -20.48 5.43 -1.98
CA SER A 174 -21.21 4.25 -1.46
C SER A 174 -20.86 2.93 -2.14
N SER A 175 -20.12 2.95 -3.26
CA SER A 175 -19.56 1.74 -3.87
C SER A 175 -18.33 1.23 -3.12
N LEU A 176 -17.74 2.03 -2.24
CA LEU A 176 -16.54 1.65 -1.48
C LEU A 176 -16.92 1.10 -0.10
N LEU A 177 -16.45 -0.10 0.19
CA LEU A 177 -16.62 -0.81 1.45
C LEU A 177 -15.27 -0.88 2.17
N ASN A 178 -15.28 -0.60 3.47
CA ASN A 178 -14.10 -0.71 4.34
C ASN A 178 -12.82 -0.06 3.79
N CYS A 179 -12.93 1.01 2.99
CA CYS A 179 -11.83 1.69 2.32
C CYS A 179 -11.06 2.71 3.18
N VAL A 180 -11.25 2.69 4.50
CA VAL A 180 -10.42 3.43 5.45
C VAL A 180 -9.44 2.45 6.07
N PRO A 181 -8.11 2.59 5.83
CA PRO A 181 -7.10 1.73 6.43
C PRO A 181 -7.14 1.76 7.96
N LYS A 182 -6.95 0.60 8.60
CA LYS A 182 -6.85 0.46 10.06
C LYS A 182 -5.68 -0.45 10.42
N GLU A 183 -5.02 -0.14 11.52
CA GLU A 183 -3.86 -0.91 12.03
C GLU A 183 -4.21 -2.37 12.38
N ASP A 184 -5.47 -2.65 12.68
CA ASP A 184 -6.01 -3.97 13.04
C ASP A 184 -6.95 -4.55 11.98
N PHE A 185 -7.04 -3.93 10.79
CA PHE A 185 -8.01 -4.26 9.74
C PHE A 185 -9.48 -4.33 10.24
N GLY A 186 -9.82 -3.55 11.28
CA GLY A 186 -11.14 -3.57 11.90
C GLY A 186 -11.42 -4.84 12.74
N GLY A 187 -10.37 -5.53 13.20
CA GLY A 187 -10.45 -6.79 13.94
C GLY A 187 -10.78 -8.00 13.04
N GLY A 188 -10.74 -7.80 11.71
CA GLY A 188 -11.00 -8.84 10.72
C GLY A 188 -9.73 -9.47 10.16
N HIS A 189 -9.92 -10.40 9.23
CA HIS A 189 -8.83 -11.00 8.46
C HIS A 189 -8.84 -10.37 7.06
N PRO A 190 -7.77 -9.67 6.63
CA PRO A 190 -7.76 -8.95 5.37
C PRO A 190 -7.39 -9.88 4.20
N ASP A 191 -8.06 -11.03 4.07
CA ASP A 191 -7.88 -11.99 2.97
C ASP A 191 -9.18 -12.11 2.15
N PRO A 192 -9.20 -11.76 0.86
CA PRO A 192 -10.42 -11.69 0.06
C PRO A 192 -10.90 -13.09 -0.36
N ASN A 193 -11.61 -13.77 0.55
CA ASN A 193 -12.25 -15.05 0.28
C ASN A 193 -13.68 -15.13 0.84
N LEU A 194 -14.41 -16.19 0.50
CA LEU A 194 -15.81 -16.38 0.89
C LEU A 194 -16.05 -16.40 2.41
N THR A 195 -15.00 -16.68 3.19
CA THR A 195 -15.06 -16.72 4.65
C THR A 195 -14.87 -15.34 5.26
N TYR A 196 -13.96 -14.51 4.76
CA TYR A 196 -13.62 -13.25 5.43
C TYR A 196 -14.27 -12.02 4.78
N ALA A 197 -14.41 -11.97 3.46
CA ALA A 197 -15.11 -10.91 2.74
C ALA A 197 -16.65 -11.09 2.79
N LYS A 198 -17.20 -11.41 3.98
CA LYS A 198 -18.62 -11.76 4.15
C LYS A 198 -19.55 -10.63 3.75
N GLU A 199 -19.16 -9.40 4.02
CA GLU A 199 -19.95 -8.21 3.67
C GLU A 199 -20.08 -8.09 2.15
N LEU A 200 -18.97 -8.19 1.42
CA LEU A 200 -18.98 -8.23 -0.05
C LEU A 200 -19.80 -9.41 -0.58
N VAL A 201 -19.60 -10.62 -0.06
CA VAL A 201 -20.35 -11.83 -0.48
C VAL A 201 -21.86 -11.63 -0.29
N ALA A 202 -22.27 -11.07 0.85
CA ALA A 202 -23.67 -10.74 1.11
C ALA A 202 -24.19 -9.65 0.18
N ARG A 203 -23.39 -8.60 -0.06
CA ARG A 203 -23.72 -7.48 -0.97
C ARG A 203 -23.91 -7.95 -2.41
N MET A 204 -23.13 -8.93 -2.84
CA MET A 204 -23.23 -9.57 -4.16
C MET A 204 -24.33 -10.66 -4.23
N GLY A 205 -25.15 -10.82 -3.19
CA GLY A 205 -26.29 -11.74 -3.19
C GLY A 205 -25.91 -13.23 -3.11
N LEU A 206 -24.67 -13.54 -2.71
CA LEU A 206 -24.17 -14.92 -2.57
C LEU A 206 -24.27 -15.44 -1.12
N GLY A 207 -24.82 -14.62 -0.21
CA GLY A 207 -25.09 -14.97 1.17
C GLY A 207 -26.29 -15.90 1.34
N LYS A 208 -26.46 -16.44 2.54
CA LYS A 208 -27.60 -17.33 2.88
C LYS A 208 -28.91 -16.58 3.16
N SER A 209 -28.90 -15.25 3.19
CA SER A 209 -30.06 -14.42 3.50
C SER A 209 -30.56 -13.70 2.26
N ASP A 210 -31.86 -13.71 2.04
CA ASP A 210 -32.51 -12.90 1.01
C ASP A 210 -32.29 -11.41 1.31
N SER A 211 -31.49 -10.75 0.46
CA SER A 211 -31.35 -9.28 0.47
C SER A 211 -32.50 -8.66 -0.31
N ALA A 212 -33.13 -7.62 0.25
CA ALA A 212 -34.13 -6.82 -0.45
C ALA A 212 -33.51 -5.84 -1.47
N VAL A 213 -32.19 -5.74 -1.53
CA VAL A 213 -31.45 -4.89 -2.46
C VAL A 213 -30.83 -5.76 -3.54
N ASP A 214 -31.05 -5.37 -4.80
CA ASP A 214 -30.43 -6.02 -5.96
C ASP A 214 -28.90 -5.98 -5.84
N PRO A 215 -28.22 -7.10 -6.08
CA PRO A 215 -26.76 -7.15 -6.00
C PRO A 215 -26.12 -6.29 -7.10
N PRO A 216 -24.97 -5.66 -6.83
CA PRO A 216 -24.24 -4.96 -7.87
C PRO A 216 -23.83 -5.88 -9.03
N GLU A 217 -23.66 -5.34 -10.24
CA GLU A 217 -23.19 -6.10 -11.40
C GLU A 217 -21.72 -6.55 -11.26
N PHE A 218 -20.92 -5.83 -10.46
CA PHE A 218 -19.52 -6.17 -10.22
C PHE A 218 -19.13 -5.96 -8.75
N GLY A 219 -18.38 -6.92 -8.21
CA GLY A 219 -17.83 -6.87 -6.86
C GLY A 219 -16.39 -7.36 -6.85
N ALA A 220 -15.51 -6.63 -6.17
CA ALA A 220 -14.13 -7.04 -5.96
C ALA A 220 -13.69 -6.69 -4.53
N ALA A 221 -12.71 -7.44 -4.03
CA ALA A 221 -12.02 -7.13 -2.80
C ALA A 221 -10.51 -7.21 -3.03
N ALA A 222 -9.74 -6.52 -2.19
CA ALA A 222 -8.30 -6.68 -2.12
C ALA A 222 -7.88 -7.07 -0.70
N ASP A 223 -6.72 -7.70 -0.60
CA ASP A 223 -6.12 -8.06 0.68
C ASP A 223 -5.41 -6.88 1.38
N GLY A 224 -4.82 -7.14 2.54
CA GLY A 224 -4.24 -6.13 3.43
C GLY A 224 -3.22 -5.20 2.77
N ASP A 225 -2.37 -5.73 1.89
CA ASP A 225 -1.36 -4.97 1.14
C ASP A 225 -1.64 -4.81 -0.35
N ALA A 226 -2.87 -5.14 -0.78
CA ALA A 226 -3.39 -5.04 -2.13
C ALA A 226 -2.59 -5.83 -3.19
N ASP A 227 -2.01 -6.96 -2.80
CA ASP A 227 -1.32 -7.88 -3.71
C ASP A 227 -2.23 -8.96 -4.32
N ARG A 228 -3.42 -9.16 -3.74
CA ARG A 228 -4.50 -10.04 -4.22
C ARG A 228 -5.75 -9.30 -4.69
#